data_AF-R6M831-F1
#
_entry.id   AF-R6M831-F1
#
_cell.length_a   1.000
_cell.length_b   1.000
_cell.length_c   1.000
_cell.angle_alpha   90.00
_cell.angle_beta   90.00
_cell.angle_gamma   90.00
#
_symmetry.space_group_name_H-M   'P 1'
#
loop_
_entity.id
_entity.type
_entity.pdbx_description
1 polymer ?
#
loop_
_entity_poly.entity_id
_entity_poly.type
_entity_poly.pdbx_seq_one_letter_code
_entity_poly.pdbx_strand_id
1 'polypeptide(L)'
;MEKVELSQLFTEENKYRYDSISINNEFAKMIISSIPENITQLEKAIYVYIKLCKLLSYDDEFLLYITRALSKKEMSSTNHTKIDNLANINESNNSVVCWEFVAIYGKILSMIGINSYVYDTELFEDAPVEVVDEREYFEQRYGKWHPGFAVNVDNQIFSISINAMVGDLSLAKHNYELKEIKSLHNDEEEKKKFKETINKVYGMVTNGAEIKPYNFEKEVDDYIEITDNLRPVKIEDKIAIFFSKVKQSEFLGLEFINDVFLLGGNIFNEKELKDNCFATIIGKRFLEEQKKSIPIIVFAINKTSIKDNPNENEYYILEGINGLVPISLQQLQESFNIGEFRYFADGNRVPGILEGVRHNAK
;
A
#
# COMPACT_ATOMS: atom_id res chain seq x y z
N MET A 1 -7.91 19.12 6.65
CA MET A 1 -7.23 18.83 7.93
C MET A 1 -7.02 20.14 8.68
N GLU A 2 -7.83 20.40 9.70
CA GLU A 2 -7.47 21.37 10.73
C GLU A 2 -6.15 20.92 11.38
N LYS A 3 -5.26 21.87 11.65
CA LYS A 3 -3.97 21.60 12.31
C LYS A 3 -4.26 21.08 13.71
N VAL A 4 -4.17 19.76 13.93
CA VAL A 4 -4.04 19.21 15.26
C VAL A 4 -2.73 19.77 15.84
N GLU A 5 -2.82 20.49 16.96
CA GLU A 5 -1.62 21.00 17.62
C GLU A 5 -0.78 19.81 18.12
N LEU A 6 0.52 19.81 17.84
CA LEU A 6 1.43 18.74 18.27
C LEU A 6 1.40 18.51 19.80
N SER A 7 1.14 19.56 20.58
CA SER A 7 0.96 19.49 22.03
C SER A 7 -0.21 18.61 22.46
N GLN A 8 -1.26 18.49 21.63
CA GLN A 8 -2.45 17.67 21.92
C GLN A 8 -2.25 16.20 21.51
N LEU A 9 -1.24 15.91 20.68
CA LEU A 9 -0.93 14.56 20.21
C LEU A 9 -0.17 13.73 21.26
N PHE A 10 0.77 14.33 21.98
CA PHE A 10 1.69 13.63 22.90
C PHE A 10 1.24 13.71 24.35
N THR A 11 0.05 13.16 24.63
CA THR A 11 -0.53 13.07 25.98
C THR A 11 -0.48 11.62 26.49
N GLU A 12 -0.57 11.40 27.80
CA GLU A 12 -0.69 10.04 28.36
C GLU A 12 -1.99 9.33 27.95
N GLU A 13 -3.00 10.08 27.49
CA GLU A 13 -4.24 9.54 26.92
C GLU A 13 -4.02 8.94 25.52
N ASN A 14 -3.26 9.63 24.67
CA ASN A 14 -2.92 9.16 23.32
C ASN A 14 -1.74 8.17 23.31
N LYS A 15 -0.96 8.13 24.39
CA LYS A 15 0.16 7.20 24.54
C LYS A 15 -0.38 5.78 24.54
N TYR A 16 0.12 5.00 23.61
CA TYR A 16 -0.38 3.67 23.42
C TYR A 16 0.13 2.70 24.48
N ARG A 17 -0.77 1.89 25.03
CA ARG A 17 -0.46 0.87 26.04
C ARG A 17 -0.39 -0.50 25.37
N TYR A 18 0.80 -1.08 25.36
CA TYR A 18 1.08 -2.31 24.62
C TYR A 18 0.97 -3.58 25.47
N ASP A 19 0.71 -3.47 26.77
CA ASP A 19 0.76 -4.59 27.71
C ASP A 19 -0.34 -5.65 27.45
N SER A 20 -1.49 -5.22 26.92
CA SER A 20 -2.60 -6.10 26.53
C SER A 20 -2.46 -6.72 25.13
N ILE A 21 -1.41 -6.36 24.39
CA ILE A 21 -1.23 -6.74 22.98
C ILE A 21 -0.20 -7.86 22.87
N SER A 22 -0.64 -8.98 22.27
CA SER A 22 0.23 -10.11 21.96
C SER A 22 0.56 -10.14 20.47
N ILE A 23 1.85 -10.12 20.15
CA ILE A 23 2.38 -10.34 18.79
C ILE A 23 3.26 -11.59 18.77
N ASN A 24 3.59 -12.09 17.58
CA ASN A 24 4.52 -13.21 17.47
C ASN A 24 5.92 -12.83 18.01
N ASN A 25 6.33 -13.48 19.10
CA ASN A 25 7.59 -13.16 19.77
C ASN A 25 8.84 -13.50 18.95
N GLU A 26 8.82 -14.55 18.14
CA GLU A 26 9.95 -14.92 17.29
C GLU A 26 10.13 -13.89 16.17
N PHE A 27 9.04 -13.49 15.53
CA PHE A 27 9.03 -12.45 14.51
C PHE A 27 9.55 -11.11 15.07
N ALA A 28 9.06 -10.69 16.24
CA ALA A 28 9.52 -9.48 16.91
C ALA A 28 11.01 -9.54 17.27
N LYS A 29 11.48 -10.66 17.84
CA LYS A 29 12.89 -10.86 18.20
C LYS A 29 13.79 -10.86 16.98
N MET A 30 13.38 -11.48 15.87
CA MET A 30 14.12 -11.45 14.62
C MET A 30 14.36 -10.00 14.17
N ILE A 31 13.32 -9.18 14.13
CA ILE A 31 13.43 -7.76 13.73
C ILE A 31 14.33 -7.00 14.70
N ILE A 32 14.13 -7.15 16.02
CA ILE A 32 14.92 -6.44 17.03
C ILE A 32 16.40 -6.85 16.96
N SER A 33 16.68 -8.14 16.79
CA SER A 33 18.05 -8.66 16.71
C SER A 33 18.80 -8.23 15.45
N SER A 34 18.09 -7.80 14.39
CA SER A 34 18.71 -7.31 13.17
C SER A 34 19.01 -5.81 13.20
N ILE A 35 18.59 -5.09 14.24
CA ILE A 35 18.88 -3.66 14.41
C ILE A 35 20.39 -3.49 14.63
N PRO A 36 21.08 -2.64 13.84
CA PRO A 36 22.50 -2.35 14.05
C PRO A 36 22.79 -1.79 15.44
N GLU A 37 23.94 -2.16 16.00
CA GLU A 37 24.43 -1.57 17.24
C GLU A 37 24.84 -0.09 17.02
N ASN A 38 24.82 0.70 18.10
CA ASN A 38 25.31 2.09 18.11
C ASN A 38 24.56 3.10 17.22
N ILE A 39 23.26 2.87 16.97
CA ILE A 39 22.36 3.84 16.31
C ILE A 39 21.42 4.51 17.32
N THR A 40 20.91 5.69 16.98
CA THR A 40 20.00 6.48 17.85
C THR A 40 18.62 5.83 17.98
N GLN A 41 17.79 6.26 18.93
CA GLN A 41 16.45 5.70 19.09
C GLN A 41 15.55 6.05 17.89
N LEU A 42 15.70 7.24 17.31
CA LEU A 42 15.08 7.62 16.05
C LEU A 42 15.45 6.65 14.93
N GLU A 43 16.74 6.35 14.78
CA GLU A 43 17.22 5.42 13.75
C GLU A 43 16.68 4.01 13.96
N LYS A 44 16.57 3.54 15.21
CA LYS A 44 15.93 2.25 15.53
C LYS A 44 14.46 2.24 15.13
N ALA A 45 13.72 3.29 15.42
CA ALA A 45 12.31 3.36 15.07
C ALA A 45 12.10 3.30 13.55
N ILE A 46 12.88 4.10 12.80
CA ILE A 46 12.88 4.07 11.34
C ILE A 46 13.31 2.68 10.83
N TYR A 47 14.32 2.05 11.43
CA TYR A 47 14.79 0.73 11.00
C TYR A 47 13.67 -0.31 11.10
N VAL A 48 13.00 -0.36 12.25
CA VAL A 48 11.88 -1.29 12.48
C VAL A 48 10.77 -1.04 11.47
N TYR A 49 10.41 0.23 11.22
CA TYR A 49 9.39 0.58 10.23
C TYR A 49 9.73 0.04 8.84
N ILE A 50 10.92 0.34 8.32
CA ILE A 50 11.36 -0.09 6.98
C ILE A 50 11.44 -1.62 6.92
N LYS A 51 11.95 -2.27 7.98
CA LYS A 51 12.05 -3.73 8.05
C LYS A 51 10.67 -4.38 8.00
N LEU A 52 9.67 -3.84 8.71
CA LEU A 52 8.29 -4.30 8.63
C LEU A 52 7.70 -4.10 7.24
N CYS A 53 7.93 -2.94 6.60
CA CYS A 53 7.45 -2.69 5.24
C CYS A 53 8.03 -3.68 4.22
N LYS A 54 9.26 -4.17 4.43
CA LYS A 54 9.85 -5.23 3.59
C LYS A 54 9.27 -6.63 3.85
N LEU A 55 8.82 -6.91 5.07
CA LEU A 55 8.38 -8.25 5.48
C LEU A 55 6.88 -8.47 5.33
N LEU A 56 6.07 -7.43 5.54
CA LEU A 56 4.61 -7.50 5.58
C LEU A 56 3.97 -7.06 4.26
N SER A 57 2.83 -7.66 3.92
CA SER A 57 2.05 -7.40 2.72
C SER A 57 0.66 -6.91 3.12
N TYR A 58 0.00 -6.07 2.31
CA TYR A 58 -1.37 -5.67 2.60
C TYR A 58 -2.36 -6.78 2.21
N ASP A 59 -3.47 -6.95 2.94
CA ASP A 59 -4.47 -7.98 2.63
C ASP A 59 -5.32 -7.64 1.39
N ASP A 60 -5.30 -8.56 0.41
CA ASP A 60 -5.98 -8.44 -0.88
C ASP A 60 -7.51 -8.36 -0.74
N GLU A 61 -8.11 -9.23 0.07
CA GLU A 61 -9.57 -9.28 0.24
C GLU A 61 -10.06 -8.06 1.02
N PHE A 62 -9.26 -7.58 1.98
CA PHE A 62 -9.56 -6.37 2.72
C PHE A 62 -9.54 -5.14 1.81
N LEU A 63 -8.59 -5.03 0.86
CA LEU A 63 -8.64 -3.99 -0.17
C LEU A 63 -9.95 -4.04 -0.95
N LEU A 64 -10.36 -5.22 -1.42
CA LEU A 64 -11.63 -5.37 -2.14
C LEU A 64 -12.84 -4.97 -1.30
N TYR A 65 -12.80 -5.27 0.00
CA TYR A 65 -13.84 -4.88 0.94
C TYR A 65 -13.94 -3.36 1.13
N ILE A 66 -12.83 -2.69 1.44
CA ILE A 66 -12.85 -1.22 1.68
C ILE A 66 -13.17 -0.44 0.40
N THR A 67 -12.86 -0.99 -0.77
CA THR A 67 -13.21 -0.43 -2.09
C THR A 67 -14.61 -0.83 -2.56
N ARG A 68 -15.35 -1.59 -1.74
CA ARG A 68 -16.73 -2.07 -1.99
C ARG A 68 -16.88 -2.95 -3.24
N ALA A 69 -15.79 -3.52 -3.74
CA ALA A 69 -15.83 -4.56 -4.77
C ALA A 69 -16.25 -5.92 -4.18
N LEU A 70 -16.08 -6.10 -2.87
CA LEU A 70 -16.45 -7.30 -2.12
C LEU A 70 -17.27 -6.91 -0.90
N SER A 71 -18.34 -7.64 -0.59
CA SER A 71 -19.06 -7.44 0.68
C SER A 71 -18.44 -8.25 1.82
N LYS A 72 -18.68 -7.83 3.07
CA LYS A 72 -18.19 -8.55 4.26
C LYS A 72 -18.60 -10.03 4.29
N LYS A 73 -19.79 -10.37 3.77
CA LYS A 73 -20.29 -11.75 3.70
C LYS A 73 -19.54 -12.61 2.70
N GLU A 74 -18.88 -11.98 1.73
CA GLU A 74 -18.14 -12.65 0.66
C GLU A 74 -16.64 -12.80 0.96
N MET A 75 -16.13 -12.17 2.03
CA MET A 75 -14.75 -12.33 2.47
C MET A 75 -14.52 -13.72 3.04
N SER A 76 -13.43 -14.38 2.62
CA SER A 76 -13.08 -15.71 3.12
C SER A 76 -12.59 -15.71 4.58
N SER A 77 -12.01 -14.61 5.04
CA SER A 77 -11.53 -14.45 6.41
C SER A 77 -11.66 -13.00 6.90
N THR A 78 -12.60 -12.71 7.81
CA THR A 78 -12.69 -11.37 8.45
C THR A 78 -11.95 -11.35 9.79
N ASN A 79 -10.68 -11.73 9.77
CA ASN A 79 -9.86 -11.86 10.98
C ASN A 79 -9.24 -10.53 11.45
N HIS A 80 -9.27 -9.47 10.64
CA HIS A 80 -8.63 -8.19 10.98
C HIS A 80 -9.28 -7.41 12.13
N THR A 81 -10.39 -7.87 12.71
CA THR A 81 -11.05 -7.20 13.83
C THR A 81 -10.73 -7.82 15.19
N LYS A 82 -9.99 -8.93 15.25
CA LYS A 82 -9.64 -9.58 16.52
C LYS A 82 -8.17 -9.34 16.82
N ILE A 83 -7.89 -8.59 17.88
CA ILE A 83 -6.52 -8.28 18.32
C ILE A 83 -5.64 -9.52 18.50
N ASP A 84 -6.22 -10.62 18.99
CA ASP A 84 -5.49 -11.86 19.26
C ASP A 84 -4.89 -12.47 17.97
N ASN A 85 -5.36 -12.08 16.78
CA ASN A 85 -4.80 -12.54 15.52
C ASN A 85 -3.40 -11.95 15.24
N LEU A 86 -3.01 -10.86 15.90
CA LEU A 86 -1.66 -10.30 15.79
C LEU A 86 -0.57 -11.29 16.20
N ALA A 87 -0.88 -12.23 17.10
CA ALA A 87 0.04 -13.29 17.51
C ALA A 87 0.36 -14.29 16.39
N ASN A 88 -0.48 -14.35 15.35
CA ASN A 88 -0.32 -15.25 14.21
C ASN A 88 0.45 -14.61 13.05
N ILE A 89 0.69 -13.30 13.08
CA ILE A 89 1.41 -12.60 12.01
C ILE A 89 2.91 -12.88 12.13
N ASN A 90 3.52 -13.34 11.05
CA ASN A 90 4.94 -13.71 10.95
C ASN A 90 5.41 -13.64 9.49
N GLU A 91 6.61 -14.13 9.18
CA GLU A 91 7.15 -14.10 7.80
C GLU A 91 6.31 -14.88 6.78
N SER A 92 5.70 -15.99 7.19
CA SER A 92 4.86 -16.83 6.30
C SER A 92 3.39 -16.42 6.29
N ASN A 93 2.91 -15.84 7.40
CA ASN A 93 1.58 -15.24 7.51
C ASN A 93 1.74 -13.73 7.68
N ASN A 94 2.14 -13.06 6.60
CA ASN A 94 2.63 -11.68 6.61
C ASN A 94 1.59 -10.67 6.10
N SER A 95 0.36 -11.11 5.87
CA SER A 95 -0.72 -10.25 5.40
C SER A 95 -1.31 -9.44 6.54
N VAL A 96 -1.40 -8.13 6.37
CA VAL A 96 -1.86 -7.17 7.39
C VAL A 96 -2.74 -6.09 6.81
N VAL A 97 -3.51 -5.42 7.66
CA VAL A 97 -4.16 -4.14 7.35
C VAL A 97 -3.54 -2.99 8.15
N CYS A 98 -3.97 -1.75 7.89
CA CYS A 98 -3.33 -0.55 8.44
C CYS A 98 -3.22 -0.53 9.97
N TRP A 99 -4.29 -0.91 10.70
CA TRP A 99 -4.27 -0.95 12.16
C TRP A 99 -3.48 -2.13 12.74
N GLU A 100 -3.40 -3.25 12.02
CA GLU A 100 -2.57 -4.38 12.42
C GLU A 100 -1.09 -4.02 12.32
N PHE A 101 -0.69 -3.40 11.21
CA PHE A 101 0.67 -2.92 11.02
C PHE A 101 1.09 -1.96 12.14
N VAL A 102 0.26 -0.96 12.43
CA VAL A 102 0.52 0.04 13.46
C VAL A 102 0.64 -0.61 14.85
N ALA A 103 -0.25 -1.56 15.19
CA ALA A 103 -0.19 -2.26 16.46
C ALA A 103 1.10 -3.10 16.61
N ILE A 104 1.51 -3.80 15.55
CA ILE A 104 2.76 -4.58 15.52
C ILE A 104 3.98 -3.66 15.64
N TYR A 105 4.03 -2.61 14.83
CA TYR A 105 5.12 -1.63 14.83
C TYR A 105 5.29 -1.02 16.22
N GLY A 106 4.20 -0.50 16.77
CA GLY A 106 4.17 0.08 18.10
C GLY A 106 4.57 -0.89 19.21
N LYS A 107 4.12 -2.15 19.15
CA LYS A 107 4.52 -3.17 20.12
C LYS A 107 6.02 -3.43 20.06
N ILE A 108 6.60 -3.55 18.87
CA ILE A 108 8.05 -3.72 18.72
C ILE A 108 8.81 -2.49 19.25
N LEU A 109 8.33 -1.26 18.96
CA LEU A 109 8.91 -0.04 19.53
C LEU A 109 8.91 -0.05 21.05
N SER A 110 7.81 -0.47 21.68
CA SER A 110 7.72 -0.55 23.14
C SER A 110 8.74 -1.54 23.73
N MET A 111 8.99 -2.67 23.05
CA MET A 111 9.97 -3.68 23.47
C MET A 111 11.41 -3.14 23.45
N ILE A 112 11.69 -2.11 22.66
CA ILE A 112 12.99 -1.43 22.60
C ILE A 112 13.01 -0.09 23.35
N GLY A 113 11.97 0.20 24.14
CA GLY A 113 11.89 1.37 25.02
C GLY A 113 11.44 2.67 24.34
N ILE A 114 10.80 2.60 23.17
CA ILE A 114 10.28 3.76 22.43
C ILE A 114 8.76 3.83 22.58
N ASN A 115 8.27 4.95 23.10
CA ASN A 115 6.84 5.22 23.20
C ASN A 115 6.27 5.67 21.85
N SER A 116 5.01 5.34 21.62
CA SER A 116 4.26 5.77 20.44
C SER A 116 2.83 6.14 20.81
N TYR A 117 2.20 6.88 19.91
CA TYR A 117 0.93 7.57 20.15
C TYR A 117 0.02 7.30 18.96
N VAL A 118 -1.20 6.84 19.25
CA VAL A 118 -2.23 6.63 18.22
C VAL A 118 -3.27 7.72 18.36
N TYR A 119 -3.65 8.32 17.25
CA TYR A 119 -4.66 9.36 17.19
C TYR A 119 -5.55 9.16 15.96
N ASP A 120 -6.80 9.56 16.07
CA ASP A 120 -7.78 9.37 15.02
C ASP A 120 -7.61 10.47 13.96
N THR A 121 -7.49 10.10 12.68
CA THR A 121 -7.20 11.05 11.59
C THR A 121 -8.41 11.45 10.75
N GLU A 122 -9.59 10.83 10.89
CA GLU A 122 -10.86 11.34 10.34
C GLU A 122 -12.11 10.63 10.93
N LEU A 123 -13.23 11.37 10.94
CA LEU A 123 -14.49 11.18 11.66
C LEU A 123 -15.36 9.98 11.22
N PHE A 124 -15.81 9.18 12.19
CA PHE A 124 -17.15 8.58 12.24
C PHE A 124 -17.73 8.97 13.61
N GLU A 125 -19.05 9.09 13.66
CA GLU A 125 -19.80 9.92 14.62
C GLU A 125 -19.83 9.39 16.07
N ASP A 126 -19.12 8.31 16.36
CA ASP A 126 -19.14 7.64 17.67
C ASP A 126 -17.82 7.88 18.39
N ALA A 127 -17.77 8.97 19.18
CA ALA A 127 -16.72 9.15 20.17
C ALA A 127 -16.66 7.92 21.09
N PRO A 128 -15.46 7.43 21.48
CA PRO A 128 -15.36 6.33 22.42
C PRO A 128 -16.18 6.63 23.68
N VAL A 129 -17.05 5.68 24.05
CA VAL A 129 -17.84 5.75 25.29
C VAL A 129 -16.89 5.58 26.48
N GLU A 130 -17.30 6.05 27.66
CA GLU A 130 -16.53 5.99 28.92
C GLU A 130 -15.75 4.67 29.04
N VAL A 131 -14.42 4.76 28.90
CA VAL A 131 -13.51 3.62 28.74
C VAL A 131 -13.34 2.94 30.10
N VAL A 132 -13.70 1.66 30.21
CA VAL A 132 -13.70 0.94 31.48
C VAL A 132 -12.38 0.21 31.73
N ASP A 133 -11.67 -0.23 30.67
CA ASP A 133 -10.29 -0.74 30.75
C ASP A 133 -9.46 -0.59 29.45
N GLU A 134 -8.16 -0.92 29.54
CA GLU A 134 -7.17 -0.75 28.45
C GLU A 134 -7.40 -1.65 27.23
N ARG A 135 -7.97 -2.84 27.43
CA ARG A 135 -8.31 -3.76 26.33
C ARG A 135 -9.53 -3.24 25.61
N GLU A 136 -10.52 -2.74 26.34
CA GLU A 136 -11.70 -2.10 25.78
C GLU A 136 -11.34 -0.83 24.98
N TYR A 137 -10.43 0.00 25.49
CA TYR A 137 -9.88 1.16 24.75
C TYR A 137 -9.33 0.78 23.37
N PHE A 138 -8.59 -0.33 23.33
CA PHE A 138 -7.99 -0.85 22.11
C PHE A 138 -9.04 -1.48 21.20
N GLU A 139 -9.92 -2.36 21.71
CA GLU A 139 -10.96 -3.04 20.94
C GLU A 139 -12.00 -2.05 20.37
N GLN A 140 -12.20 -0.90 21.02
CA GLN A 140 -13.07 0.14 20.49
C GLN A 140 -12.50 0.79 19.21
N ARG A 141 -11.17 0.88 19.04
CA ARG A 141 -10.53 1.51 17.88
C ARG A 141 -9.97 0.52 16.84
N TYR A 142 -9.42 -0.60 17.29
CA TYR A 142 -8.86 -1.62 16.43
C TYR A 142 -9.95 -2.29 15.57
N GLY A 143 -9.67 -2.52 14.29
CA GLY A 143 -10.64 -3.14 13.40
C GLY A 143 -11.69 -2.18 12.81
N LYS A 144 -11.67 -0.89 13.19
CA LYS A 144 -12.72 0.08 12.80
C LYS A 144 -12.22 1.31 12.05
N TRP A 145 -10.97 1.73 12.28
CA TRP A 145 -10.46 3.04 11.84
C TRP A 145 -9.11 2.94 11.17
N HIS A 146 -8.81 3.86 10.24
CA HIS A 146 -7.45 4.07 9.75
C HIS A 146 -6.66 4.89 10.78
N PRO A 147 -5.72 4.30 11.53
CA PRO A 147 -5.11 5.00 12.65
C PRO A 147 -4.04 5.99 12.17
N GLY A 148 -4.06 7.20 12.71
CA GLY A 148 -2.86 8.02 12.79
C GLY A 148 -1.90 7.43 13.83
N PHE A 149 -0.61 7.37 13.51
CA PHE A 149 0.42 6.90 14.42
C PHE A 149 1.57 7.89 14.44
N ALA A 150 1.97 8.33 15.63
CA ALA A 150 3.08 9.23 15.83
C ALA A 150 4.11 8.67 16.83
N VAL A 151 5.35 9.07 16.63
CA VAL A 151 6.48 8.79 17.52
C VAL A 151 7.16 10.11 17.84
N ASN A 152 7.50 10.29 19.12
CA ASN A 152 8.31 11.40 19.60
C ASN A 152 9.55 10.83 20.28
N VAL A 153 10.71 10.99 19.65
CA VAL A 153 11.97 10.37 20.05
C VAL A 153 13.15 11.21 19.58
N ASP A 154 14.20 11.33 20.39
CA ASP A 154 15.41 12.11 20.07
C ASP A 154 15.13 13.54 19.58
N ASN A 155 14.13 14.22 20.17
CA ASN A 155 13.62 15.53 19.77
C ASN A 155 13.07 15.62 18.34
N GLN A 156 12.79 14.47 17.71
CA GLN A 156 12.12 14.38 16.43
C GLN A 156 10.71 13.84 16.61
N ILE A 157 9.79 14.43 15.86
CA ILE A 157 8.40 13.99 15.84
C ILE A 157 8.06 13.57 14.41
N PHE A 158 7.60 12.34 14.25
CA PHE A 158 7.17 11.82 12.95
C PHE A 158 5.91 10.98 13.05
N SER A 159 5.20 10.86 11.93
CA SER A 159 4.05 10.00 11.78
C SER A 159 4.25 8.97 10.68
N ILE A 160 3.46 7.90 10.73
CA ILE A 160 3.31 6.92 9.65
C ILE A 160 1.83 6.74 9.32
N SER A 161 1.53 6.33 8.08
CA SER A 161 0.18 5.97 7.64
C SER A 161 0.26 4.93 6.53
N ILE A 162 -0.28 3.73 6.73
CA ILE A 162 -0.13 2.63 5.77
C ILE A 162 -1.22 2.66 4.69
N ASN A 163 -0.85 2.88 3.44
CA ASN A 163 -1.77 2.70 2.31
C ASN A 163 -1.57 1.36 1.60
N ALA A 164 -2.68 0.80 1.12
CA ALA A 164 -2.70 -0.45 0.35
C ALA A 164 -2.08 -0.27 -1.05
N MET A 165 -2.35 0.88 -1.69
CA MET A 165 -1.96 1.17 -3.07
C MET A 165 -0.71 2.03 -3.13
N VAL A 166 0.35 1.50 -3.74
CA VAL A 166 1.65 2.17 -3.96
C VAL A 166 2.18 2.82 -2.66
N GLY A 167 1.89 2.23 -1.50
CA GLY A 167 2.30 2.71 -0.17
C GLY A 167 3.68 2.21 0.24
N ASP A 168 4.14 2.57 1.44
CA ASP A 168 5.50 2.25 1.89
C ASP A 168 5.73 0.73 2.02
N LEU A 169 4.68 -0.07 2.28
CA LEU A 169 4.74 -1.54 2.19
C LEU A 169 5.21 -2.05 0.82
N SER A 170 4.84 -1.35 -0.25
CA SER A 170 5.23 -1.71 -1.62
C SER A 170 6.53 -1.03 -2.05
N LEU A 171 6.70 0.26 -1.72
CA LEU A 171 7.90 1.03 -2.06
C LEU A 171 9.14 0.44 -1.38
N ALA A 172 9.01 0.01 -0.13
CA ALA A 172 10.09 -0.63 0.63
C ALA A 172 10.62 -1.91 -0.03
N LYS A 173 9.75 -2.71 -0.67
CA LYS A 173 10.15 -3.95 -1.33
C LYS A 173 10.97 -3.71 -2.60
N HIS A 174 10.72 -2.60 -3.27
CA HIS A 174 11.39 -2.21 -4.50
C HIS A 174 12.57 -1.25 -4.29
N ASN A 175 12.88 -0.90 -3.03
CA ASN A 175 13.89 0.11 -2.67
C ASN A 175 13.58 1.50 -3.26
N TYR A 176 12.29 1.86 -3.37
CA TYR A 176 11.89 3.23 -3.73
C TYR A 176 11.87 4.14 -2.49
N GLU A 177 12.01 5.45 -2.73
CA GLU A 177 11.82 6.48 -1.70
C GLU A 177 10.47 6.31 -0.99
N LEU A 178 10.51 6.31 0.35
CA LEU A 178 9.34 6.17 1.21
C LEU A 178 8.58 7.50 1.29
N LYS A 179 7.25 7.43 1.37
CA LYS A 179 6.36 8.60 1.37
C LYS A 179 5.42 8.66 2.56
N GLU A 180 5.26 7.60 3.35
CA GLU A 180 4.25 7.53 4.41
C GLU A 180 4.83 7.81 5.79
N ILE A 181 6.12 7.54 5.98
CA ILE A 181 6.87 8.05 7.12
C ILE A 181 7.25 9.52 6.92
N LYS A 182 6.70 10.42 7.76
CA LYS A 182 6.83 11.87 7.59
C LYS A 182 7.17 12.57 8.89
N SER A 183 8.09 13.55 8.82
CA SER A 183 8.29 14.48 9.93
C SER A 183 7.03 15.32 10.13
N LEU A 184 6.64 15.49 11.40
CA LEU A 184 5.57 16.39 11.81
C LEU A 184 6.09 17.80 12.13
N HIS A 185 7.39 18.06 12.02
CA HIS A 185 7.93 19.40 12.11
C HIS A 185 7.47 20.24 10.92
N ASN A 186 7.15 21.51 11.17
CA ASN A 186 6.84 22.47 10.12
C ASN A 186 8.11 23.08 9.50
N ASP A 187 9.26 22.92 10.15
CA ASP A 187 10.54 23.46 9.71
C ASP A 187 11.17 22.61 8.59
N GLU A 188 11.60 23.26 7.51
CA GLU A 188 12.14 22.57 6.32
C GLU A 188 13.54 21.97 6.55
N GLU A 189 14.36 22.57 7.42
CA GLU A 189 15.67 21.99 7.75
C GLU A 189 15.49 20.69 8.55
N GLU A 190 14.56 20.68 9.51
CA GLU A 190 14.22 19.47 10.27
C GLU A 190 13.61 18.37 9.38
N LYS A 191 12.74 18.72 8.43
CA LYS A 191 12.25 17.76 7.43
C LYS A 191 13.38 17.18 6.59
N LYS A 192 14.35 18.01 6.19
CA LYS A 192 15.52 17.57 5.42
C LYS A 192 16.40 16.61 6.23
N LYS A 193 16.74 16.97 7.48
CA LYS A 193 17.52 16.09 8.39
C LYS A 193 16.80 14.76 8.62
N PHE A 194 15.48 14.79 8.76
CA PHE A 194 14.68 13.57 8.91
C PHE A 194 14.73 12.70 7.65
N LYS A 195 14.60 13.29 6.45
CA LYS A 195 14.76 12.56 5.17
C LYS A 195 16.16 11.95 5.02
N GLU A 196 17.21 12.69 5.39
CA GLU A 196 18.60 12.18 5.39
C GLU A 196 18.76 10.99 6.35
N THR A 197 18.12 11.06 7.52
CA THR A 197 18.11 9.97 8.51
C THR A 197 17.38 8.74 7.96
N ILE A 198 16.22 8.92 7.31
CA ILE A 198 15.52 7.83 6.62
C ILE A 198 16.43 7.16 5.61
N ASN A 199 17.05 7.93 4.70
CA ASN A 199 17.92 7.38 3.66
C ASN A 199 19.12 6.62 4.24
N LYS A 200 19.75 7.16 5.30
CA LYS A 200 20.84 6.49 6.02
C LYS A 200 20.40 5.13 6.56
N VAL A 201 19.28 5.09 7.29
CA VAL A 201 18.77 3.86 7.91
C VAL A 201 18.28 2.87 6.86
N TYR A 202 17.64 3.35 5.80
CA TYR A 202 17.18 2.54 4.71
C TYR A 202 18.35 1.83 4.01
N GLY A 203 19.48 2.53 3.81
CA GLY A 203 20.73 1.92 3.36
C GLY A 203 21.25 0.80 4.28
N MET A 204 21.03 0.90 5.60
CA MET A 204 21.37 -0.19 6.53
C MET A 204 20.46 -1.42 6.34
N VAL A 205 19.17 -1.20 6.08
CA VAL A 205 18.20 -2.29 5.86
C VAL A 205 18.43 -2.99 4.52
N THR A 206 18.87 -2.25 3.49
CA THR A 206 19.08 -2.76 2.13
C THR A 206 20.51 -3.19 1.84
N ASN A 207 21.40 -3.19 2.85
CA ASN A 207 22.84 -3.46 2.68
C ASN A 207 23.50 -2.55 1.63
N GLY A 208 23.11 -1.28 1.60
CA GLY A 208 23.65 -0.26 0.70
C GLY A 208 23.09 -0.30 -0.73
N ALA A 209 22.01 -1.06 -0.98
CA ALA A 209 21.35 -1.01 -2.28
C ALA A 209 20.81 0.41 -2.55
N GLU A 210 20.88 0.80 -3.81
CA GLU A 210 20.40 2.10 -4.29
C GLU A 210 18.91 2.31 -3.95
N ILE A 211 18.62 3.49 -3.40
CA ILE A 211 17.25 3.95 -3.15
C ILE A 211 16.84 4.81 -4.33
N LYS A 212 15.82 4.38 -5.06
CA LYS A 212 15.41 5.03 -6.31
C LYS A 212 14.26 6.01 -6.07
N PRO A 213 14.20 7.10 -6.83
CA PRO A 213 12.96 7.86 -6.95
C PRO A 213 11.88 7.03 -7.66
N TYR A 214 10.62 7.36 -7.42
CA TYR A 214 9.49 6.86 -8.20
C TYR A 214 8.84 8.03 -8.94
N ASN A 215 9.34 8.35 -10.15
CA ASN A 215 8.77 9.38 -11.03
C ASN A 215 9.40 9.32 -12.44
N PHE A 216 8.59 9.14 -13.48
CA PHE A 216 9.00 9.26 -14.90
C PHE A 216 9.81 10.53 -15.19
N GLU A 217 9.39 11.69 -14.69
CA GLU A 217 10.08 12.97 -14.95
C GLU A 217 11.50 12.95 -14.39
N LYS A 218 11.69 12.36 -13.21
CA LYS A 218 13.02 12.24 -12.61
C LYS A 218 13.91 11.24 -13.36
N GLU A 219 13.36 10.13 -13.82
CA GLU A 219 14.10 9.19 -14.69
C GLU A 219 14.56 9.87 -15.99
N VAL A 220 13.75 10.79 -16.53
CA VAL A 220 14.12 11.60 -17.68
C VAL A 220 15.23 12.60 -17.31
N ASP A 221 15.10 13.32 -16.20
CA ASP A 221 16.10 14.27 -15.74
C ASP A 221 17.47 13.59 -15.51
N ASP A 222 17.49 12.46 -14.80
CA ASP A 222 18.71 11.67 -14.54
C ASP A 222 19.36 11.19 -15.86
N TYR A 223 18.55 10.83 -16.87
CA TYR A 223 19.05 10.47 -18.20
C TYR A 223 19.64 11.67 -18.96
N ILE A 224 19.01 12.84 -18.86
CA ILE A 224 19.51 14.09 -19.46
C ILE A 224 20.88 14.47 -18.87
N GLU A 225 21.09 14.25 -17.57
CA GLU A 225 22.38 14.57 -16.92
C GLU A 225 23.56 13.75 -17.46
N ILE A 226 23.31 12.55 -17.98
CA ILE A 226 24.36 11.64 -18.46
C ILE A 226 24.52 11.61 -19.99
N THR A 227 23.58 12.19 -20.75
CA THR A 227 23.67 12.23 -22.22
C THR A 227 22.85 13.32 -22.91
N ASP A 228 23.41 13.92 -23.96
CA ASP A 228 22.70 14.86 -24.85
C ASP A 228 21.88 14.15 -25.96
N ASN A 229 21.97 12.83 -26.09
CA ASN A 229 21.32 12.06 -27.16
C ASN A 229 19.90 11.62 -26.77
N LEU A 230 19.06 12.58 -26.43
CA LEU A 230 17.64 12.36 -26.14
C LEU A 230 16.91 11.91 -27.40
N ARG A 231 16.34 10.71 -27.36
CA ARG A 231 15.50 10.19 -28.42
C ARG A 231 14.15 9.80 -27.86
N PRO A 232 13.03 10.28 -28.43
CA PRO A 232 11.72 9.83 -28.02
C PRO A 232 11.60 8.33 -28.30
N VAL A 233 11.19 7.57 -27.29
CA VAL A 233 10.85 6.15 -27.45
C VAL A 233 9.41 6.07 -27.94
N LYS A 234 9.17 5.28 -28.98
CA LYS A 234 7.81 5.11 -29.51
C LYS A 234 6.92 4.41 -28.50
N ILE A 235 5.62 4.70 -28.54
CA ILE A 235 4.66 4.14 -27.59
C ILE A 235 4.58 2.62 -27.67
N GLU A 236 4.73 2.04 -28.86
CA GLU A 236 4.73 0.59 -29.07
C GLU A 236 5.93 -0.08 -28.39
N ASP A 237 7.10 0.55 -28.47
CA ASP A 237 8.31 0.07 -27.82
C ASP A 237 8.19 0.15 -26.30
N LYS A 238 7.61 1.25 -25.77
CA LYS A 238 7.31 1.40 -24.34
C LYS A 238 6.36 0.32 -23.83
N ILE A 239 5.26 0.06 -24.55
CA ILE A 239 4.30 -1.01 -24.22
C ILE A 239 5.00 -2.38 -24.22
N ALA A 240 5.82 -2.67 -25.22
CA ALA A 240 6.57 -3.92 -25.29
C ALA A 240 7.54 -4.09 -24.12
N ILE A 241 8.29 -3.04 -23.76
CA ILE A 241 9.19 -3.04 -22.60
C ILE A 241 8.42 -3.24 -21.30
N PHE A 242 7.32 -2.51 -21.12
CA PHE A 242 6.47 -2.61 -19.93
C PHE A 242 5.94 -4.03 -19.74
N PHE A 243 5.32 -4.62 -20.75
CA PHE A 243 4.80 -5.98 -20.65
C PHE A 243 5.91 -7.04 -20.52
N SER A 244 7.08 -6.81 -21.09
CA SER A 244 8.25 -7.67 -20.87
C SER A 244 8.68 -7.66 -19.39
N LYS A 245 8.72 -6.48 -18.76
CA LYS A 245 9.05 -6.33 -17.33
C LYS A 245 7.98 -6.89 -16.41
N VAL A 246 6.70 -6.63 -16.69
CA VAL A 246 5.58 -7.19 -15.92
C VAL A 246 5.64 -8.73 -15.88
N LYS A 247 6.02 -9.37 -16.99
CA LYS A 247 6.18 -10.84 -17.05
C LYS A 247 7.36 -11.39 -16.26
N GLN A 248 8.31 -10.55 -15.84
CA GLN A 248 9.48 -10.93 -15.07
C GLN A 248 9.28 -10.72 -13.56
N SER A 249 8.16 -10.12 -13.14
CA SER A 249 7.88 -9.90 -11.73
C SER A 249 7.68 -11.23 -10.99
N GLU A 250 8.25 -11.31 -9.80
CA GLU A 250 8.10 -12.46 -8.89
C GLU A 250 7.06 -12.22 -7.80
N PHE A 251 6.49 -11.01 -7.75
CA PHE A 251 5.47 -10.63 -6.77
C PHE A 251 4.13 -11.28 -7.07
N LEU A 252 3.28 -11.39 -6.03
CA LEU A 252 1.92 -11.92 -6.11
C LEU A 252 0.94 -10.97 -5.41
N GLY A 253 -0.36 -11.18 -5.66
CA GLY A 253 -1.43 -10.41 -5.02
C GLY A 253 -1.30 -8.90 -5.23
N LEU A 254 -1.59 -8.12 -4.21
CA LEU A 254 -1.49 -6.66 -4.28
C LEU A 254 -0.05 -6.16 -4.48
N GLU A 255 0.96 -6.91 -4.07
CA GLU A 255 2.36 -6.53 -4.30
C GLU A 255 2.68 -6.49 -5.78
N PHE A 256 2.20 -7.49 -6.53
CA PHE A 256 2.34 -7.53 -7.98
C PHE A 256 1.61 -6.38 -8.64
N ILE A 257 0.39 -6.07 -8.19
CA ILE A 257 -0.36 -4.92 -8.67
C ILE A 257 0.44 -3.65 -8.45
N ASN A 258 0.96 -3.43 -7.24
CA ASN A 258 1.76 -2.25 -6.93
C ASN A 258 3.04 -2.16 -7.78
N ASP A 259 3.76 -3.27 -7.99
CA ASP A 259 4.92 -3.34 -8.90
C ASP A 259 4.54 -2.89 -10.31
N VAL A 260 3.41 -3.36 -10.84
CA VAL A 260 2.92 -3.00 -12.17
C VAL A 260 2.61 -1.50 -12.28
N PHE A 261 2.00 -0.89 -11.25
CA PHE A 261 1.78 0.55 -11.21
C PHE A 261 3.10 1.33 -11.14
N LEU A 262 4.06 0.85 -10.34
CA LEU A 262 5.40 1.45 -10.22
C LEU A 262 6.16 1.40 -11.56
N LEU A 263 6.13 0.26 -12.24
CA LEU A 263 6.72 0.10 -13.57
C LEU A 263 6.05 1.02 -14.60
N GLY A 264 4.72 1.12 -14.56
CA GLY A 264 3.96 2.01 -15.44
C GLY A 264 4.36 3.47 -15.26
N GLY A 265 4.42 3.93 -14.00
CA GLY A 265 4.81 5.30 -13.64
C GLY A 265 6.27 5.67 -13.93
N ASN A 266 7.13 4.70 -14.23
CA ASN A 266 8.52 4.93 -14.65
C ASN A 266 8.73 4.87 -16.16
N ILE A 267 7.80 4.26 -16.91
CA ILE A 267 7.93 4.05 -18.37
C ILE A 267 7.09 5.06 -19.17
N PHE A 268 5.93 5.42 -18.63
CA PHE A 268 4.94 6.24 -19.30
C PHE A 268 4.74 7.56 -18.56
N ASN A 269 4.53 8.64 -19.32
CA ASN A 269 4.01 9.86 -18.73
C ASN A 269 2.49 9.74 -18.47
N GLU A 270 1.92 10.69 -17.73
CA GLU A 270 0.51 10.68 -17.34
C GLU A 270 -0.45 10.62 -18.54
N LYS A 271 -0.12 11.29 -19.66
CA LYS A 271 -0.93 11.27 -20.87
C LYS A 271 -0.90 9.88 -21.51
N GLU A 272 0.27 9.28 -21.64
CA GLU A 272 0.42 7.93 -22.20
C GLU A 272 -0.30 6.87 -21.35
N LEU A 273 -0.27 6.99 -20.02
CA LEU A 273 -1.05 6.11 -19.14
C LEU A 273 -2.57 6.25 -19.35
N LYS A 274 -3.05 7.45 -19.68
CA LYS A 274 -4.49 7.71 -19.91
C LYS A 274 -4.94 7.32 -21.32
N ASP A 275 -4.12 7.62 -22.33
CA ASP A 275 -4.51 7.54 -23.73
C ASP A 275 -3.99 6.27 -24.43
N ASN A 276 -2.98 5.58 -23.87
CA ASN A 276 -2.33 4.46 -24.54
C ASN A 276 -2.20 3.18 -23.70
N CYS A 277 -1.95 3.28 -22.40
CA CYS A 277 -1.77 2.13 -21.51
C CYS A 277 -2.57 2.29 -20.21
N PHE A 278 -3.89 2.17 -20.31
CA PHE A 278 -4.79 2.44 -19.19
C PHE A 278 -5.04 1.18 -18.35
N ALA A 279 -4.67 1.23 -17.07
CA ALA A 279 -4.90 0.16 -16.11
C ALA A 279 -6.14 0.45 -15.23
N THR A 280 -7.03 -0.52 -15.13
CA THR A 280 -8.16 -0.50 -14.18
C THR A 280 -8.05 -1.68 -13.22
N ILE A 281 -8.04 -1.41 -11.91
CA ILE A 281 -8.09 -2.45 -10.89
C ILE A 281 -9.56 -2.83 -10.65
N ILE A 282 -9.84 -4.12 -10.63
CA ILE A 282 -11.16 -4.68 -10.36
C ILE A 282 -11.05 -5.86 -9.40
N GLY A 283 -12.13 -6.18 -8.71
CA GLY A 283 -12.26 -7.43 -7.98
C GLY A 283 -12.68 -8.56 -8.91
N LYS A 284 -11.97 -9.68 -8.84
CA LYS A 284 -12.39 -10.97 -9.42
C LYS A 284 -12.93 -11.86 -8.31
N ARG A 285 -14.20 -12.23 -8.45
CA ARG A 285 -14.86 -13.21 -7.59
C ARG A 285 -14.86 -14.57 -8.26
N PHE A 286 -14.44 -15.60 -7.53
CA PHE A 286 -14.59 -16.97 -8.00
C PHE A 286 -15.99 -17.50 -7.65
N LEU A 287 -16.63 -18.15 -8.61
CA LEU A 287 -17.95 -18.75 -8.44
C LEU A 287 -17.89 -20.12 -7.71
N GLU A 288 -16.71 -20.74 -7.70
CA GLU A 288 -16.44 -21.95 -6.92
C GLU A 288 -16.35 -21.62 -5.43
N GLU A 289 -17.04 -22.42 -4.59
CA GLU A 289 -16.94 -22.29 -3.15
C GLU A 289 -15.49 -22.48 -2.68
N GLN A 290 -15.05 -21.65 -1.73
CA GLN A 290 -13.73 -21.66 -1.07
C GLN A 290 -12.56 -20.95 -1.79
N LYS A 291 -12.72 -20.44 -3.02
CA LYS A 291 -11.69 -19.61 -3.64
C LYS A 291 -11.79 -18.15 -3.14
N LYS A 292 -10.68 -17.63 -2.62
CA LYS A 292 -10.57 -16.23 -2.18
C LYS A 292 -10.74 -15.28 -3.37
N SER A 293 -11.53 -14.22 -3.20
CA SER A 293 -11.61 -13.18 -4.22
C SER A 293 -10.31 -12.39 -4.25
N ILE A 294 -9.89 -11.93 -5.43
CA ILE A 294 -8.59 -11.24 -5.59
C ILE A 294 -8.75 -9.96 -6.42
N PRO A 295 -7.95 -8.91 -6.16
CA PRO A 295 -7.82 -7.81 -7.09
C PRO A 295 -7.03 -8.27 -8.32
N ILE A 296 -7.45 -7.81 -9.50
CA ILE A 296 -6.76 -8.02 -10.79
C ILE A 296 -6.70 -6.70 -11.55
N ILE A 297 -5.83 -6.62 -12.57
CA ILE A 297 -5.75 -5.45 -13.46
C ILE A 297 -6.33 -5.82 -14.82
N VAL A 298 -7.18 -4.95 -15.36
CA VAL A 298 -7.54 -4.93 -16.78
C VAL A 298 -6.81 -3.77 -17.44
N PHE A 299 -5.99 -4.09 -18.44
CA PHE A 299 -5.39 -3.11 -19.32
C PHE A 299 -6.27 -2.87 -20.54
N ALA A 300 -6.47 -1.60 -20.87
CA ALA A 300 -6.85 -1.17 -22.21
C ALA A 300 -5.62 -0.54 -22.87
N ILE A 301 -5.21 -1.12 -23.99
CA ILE A 301 -4.03 -0.71 -24.75
C ILE A 301 -4.45 -0.14 -26.09
N ASN A 302 -3.90 1.02 -26.46
CA ASN A 302 -4.10 1.61 -27.75
C ASN A 302 -2.83 2.36 -28.19
N LYS A 303 -2.37 2.13 -29.43
CA LYS A 303 -1.14 2.77 -29.94
C LYS A 303 -1.36 4.23 -30.34
N THR A 304 -2.60 4.63 -30.55
CA THR A 304 -2.96 5.99 -30.98
C THR A 304 -3.68 6.74 -29.87
N SER A 305 -4.90 6.33 -29.53
CA SER A 305 -5.72 6.94 -28.46
C SER A 305 -6.89 6.02 -28.09
N ILE A 306 -6.96 5.63 -26.82
CA ILE A 306 -8.04 4.81 -26.25
C ILE A 306 -9.42 5.46 -26.46
N LYS A 307 -9.46 6.79 -26.34
CA LYS A 307 -10.69 7.58 -26.42
C LYS A 307 -11.09 7.89 -27.85
N ASP A 308 -10.12 8.26 -28.69
CA ASP A 308 -10.41 8.76 -30.04
C ASP A 308 -10.52 7.61 -31.05
N ASN A 309 -9.85 6.48 -30.80
CA ASN A 309 -9.87 5.29 -31.67
C ASN A 309 -10.30 4.03 -30.89
N PRO A 310 -11.50 4.01 -30.29
CA PRO A 310 -11.92 2.93 -29.38
C PRO A 310 -12.03 1.55 -30.04
N ASN A 311 -12.19 1.50 -31.37
CA ASN A 311 -12.21 0.25 -32.14
C ASN A 311 -10.84 -0.43 -32.24
N GLU A 312 -9.75 0.30 -31.94
CA GLU A 312 -8.38 -0.22 -31.91
C GLU A 312 -7.94 -0.65 -30.50
N ASN A 313 -8.83 -0.56 -29.50
CA ASN A 313 -8.50 -0.96 -28.13
C ASN A 313 -8.29 -2.47 -28.04
N GLU A 314 -7.12 -2.86 -27.55
CA GLU A 314 -6.80 -4.23 -27.15
C GLU A 314 -6.89 -4.34 -25.63
N TYR A 315 -7.44 -5.45 -25.13
CA TYR A 315 -7.60 -5.66 -23.70
C TYR A 315 -6.79 -6.85 -23.20
N TYR A 316 -6.24 -6.69 -22.01
CA TYR A 316 -5.47 -7.74 -21.34
C TYR A 316 -5.86 -7.81 -19.87
N ILE A 317 -5.98 -9.01 -19.34
CA ILE A 317 -6.09 -9.27 -17.90
C ILE A 317 -4.72 -9.62 -17.35
N LEU A 318 -4.40 -9.07 -16.20
CA LEU A 318 -3.27 -9.47 -15.40
C LEU A 318 -3.78 -10.12 -14.10
N GLU A 319 -3.58 -11.44 -13.99
CA GLU A 319 -4.01 -12.25 -12.85
C GLU A 319 -2.85 -13.12 -12.34
N GLY A 320 -2.15 -12.63 -11.31
CA GLY A 320 -1.11 -13.37 -10.59
C GLY A 320 -0.15 -14.14 -11.51
N ILE A 321 0.00 -15.45 -11.24
CA ILE A 321 0.95 -16.36 -11.91
C ILE A 321 0.61 -16.60 -13.39
N ASN A 322 -0.65 -16.42 -13.80
CA ASN A 322 -1.06 -16.63 -15.20
C ASN A 322 -0.52 -15.53 -16.14
N GLY A 323 0.03 -14.46 -15.56
CA GLY A 323 0.63 -13.36 -16.31
C GLY A 323 -0.41 -12.56 -17.09
N LEU A 324 0.08 -11.87 -18.12
CA LEU A 324 -0.72 -10.99 -18.96
C LEU A 324 -1.42 -11.79 -20.07
N VAL A 325 -2.75 -11.87 -20.00
CA VAL A 325 -3.59 -12.69 -20.89
C VAL A 325 -4.49 -11.78 -21.74
N PRO A 326 -4.49 -11.90 -23.08
CA PRO A 326 -5.42 -11.14 -23.91
C PRO A 326 -6.87 -11.57 -23.65
N ILE A 327 -7.79 -10.60 -23.65
CA ILE A 327 -9.22 -10.83 -23.50
C ILE A 327 -10.00 -9.94 -24.48
N SER A 328 -11.11 -10.43 -25.01
CA SER A 328 -11.99 -9.60 -25.85
C SER A 328 -12.88 -8.69 -25.00
N LEU A 329 -13.31 -7.56 -25.57
CA LEU A 329 -14.29 -6.67 -24.95
C LEU A 329 -15.60 -7.40 -24.59
N GLN A 330 -16.04 -8.33 -25.45
CA GLN A 330 -17.24 -9.13 -25.20
C GLN A 330 -17.08 -10.01 -23.95
N GLN A 331 -15.96 -10.72 -23.82
CA GLN A 331 -15.70 -11.58 -22.66
C GLN A 331 -15.58 -10.75 -21.37
N LEU A 332 -14.96 -9.57 -21.42
CA LEU A 332 -14.96 -8.64 -20.28
C LEU A 332 -16.39 -8.26 -19.89
N GLN A 333 -17.21 -7.85 -20.86
CA GLN A 333 -18.60 -7.45 -20.62
C GLN A 333 -19.41 -8.61 -20.01
N GLU A 334 -19.26 -9.83 -20.52
CA GLU A 334 -19.91 -11.03 -19.98
C GLU A 334 -19.49 -11.28 -18.52
N SER A 335 -18.20 -11.17 -18.21
CA SER A 335 -17.66 -11.35 -16.85
C SER A 335 -18.20 -10.32 -15.85
N PHE A 336 -18.37 -9.07 -16.28
CA PHE A 336 -19.06 -8.04 -15.48
C PHE A 336 -20.56 -8.35 -15.33
N ASN A 337 -21.23 -8.77 -16.40
CA ASN A 337 -22.67 -9.05 -16.39
C ASN A 337 -23.04 -10.20 -15.46
N ILE A 338 -22.21 -11.24 -15.38
CA ILE A 338 -22.43 -12.38 -14.46
C ILE A 338 -21.91 -12.10 -13.04
N GLY A 339 -21.28 -10.95 -12.81
CA GLY A 339 -20.76 -10.54 -11.51
C GLY A 339 -19.47 -11.24 -11.07
N GLU A 340 -18.76 -11.88 -12.00
CA GLU A 340 -17.40 -12.39 -11.79
C GLU A 340 -16.44 -11.21 -11.58
N PHE A 341 -16.59 -10.16 -12.38
CA PHE A 341 -15.80 -8.93 -12.27
C PHE A 341 -16.61 -7.81 -11.62
N ARG A 342 -15.98 -7.07 -10.72
CA ARG A 342 -16.60 -5.94 -10.01
C ARG A 342 -15.66 -4.74 -9.93
N TYR A 343 -16.18 -3.57 -10.27
CA TYR A 343 -15.46 -2.33 -10.08
C TYR A 343 -15.31 -1.97 -8.60
N PHE A 344 -14.22 -1.28 -8.29
CA PHE A 344 -14.13 -0.50 -7.07
C PHE A 344 -15.15 0.63 -7.15
N ALA A 345 -15.91 0.90 -6.08
CA ALA A 345 -17.04 1.84 -6.12
C ALA A 345 -16.65 3.19 -6.74
N ASP A 346 -15.54 3.75 -6.27
CA ASP A 346 -15.01 5.06 -6.68
C ASP A 346 -13.79 4.93 -7.62
N GLY A 347 -13.57 3.75 -8.20
CA GLY A 347 -12.46 3.48 -9.10
C GLY A 347 -12.70 3.91 -10.54
N ASN A 348 -11.64 3.85 -11.35
CA ASN A 348 -11.76 4.00 -12.80
C ASN A 348 -12.58 2.86 -13.42
N ARG A 349 -13.11 3.08 -14.63
CA ARG A 349 -13.85 2.08 -15.40
C ARG A 349 -13.04 1.63 -16.60
N VAL A 350 -13.20 0.36 -16.98
CA VAL A 350 -12.56 -0.17 -18.19
C VAL A 350 -13.21 0.52 -19.41
N PRO A 351 -12.43 1.21 -20.26
CA PRO A 351 -12.97 1.86 -21.44
C PRO A 351 -13.73 0.88 -22.34
N GLY A 352 -14.92 1.26 -22.82
CA GLY A 352 -15.73 0.45 -23.73
C GLY A 352 -16.69 -0.55 -23.07
N ILE A 353 -16.58 -0.79 -21.75
CA ILE A 353 -17.56 -1.61 -21.02
C ILE A 353 -18.81 -0.77 -20.72
N LEU A 354 -19.97 -1.33 -21.05
CA LEU A 354 -21.26 -0.73 -20.73
C LEU A 354 -21.65 -1.15 -19.31
N GLU A 355 -21.81 -0.18 -18.42
CA GLU A 355 -22.38 -0.47 -17.10
C GLU A 355 -23.85 -0.85 -17.26
N GLY A 356 -24.19 -2.08 -16.89
CA GLY A 356 -25.59 -2.51 -16.79
C GLY A 356 -26.33 -1.62 -15.78
N VAL A 357 -27.52 -1.15 -16.15
CA VAL A 357 -28.46 -0.54 -15.21
C VAL A 357 -28.59 -1.50 -14.03
N ARG A 358 -28.14 -1.08 -12.84
CA ARG A 358 -28.18 -1.88 -11.61
C ARG A 358 -29.54 -2.58 -11.52
N HIS A 359 -29.56 -3.91 -11.63
CA HIS A 359 -30.64 -4.66 -11.01
C HIS A 359 -30.44 -4.46 -9.51
N ASN A 360 -31.18 -3.49 -8.96
CA ASN A 360 -31.36 -3.33 -7.53
C ASN A 360 -31.87 -4.67 -6.98
N ALA A 361 -30.94 -5.52 -6.52
CA ALA A 361 -31.26 -6.58 -5.61
C ALA A 361 -31.62 -5.90 -4.28
N LYS A 362 -32.91 -5.99 -3.95
CA LYS A 362 -33.47 -5.58 -2.66
C LYS A 362 -32.79 -6.29 -1.49
#